data_AF-G8SDG7-F1
#
_entry.id   AF-G8SDG7-F1
#
_cell.length_a   1.000
_cell.length_b   1.000
_cell.length_c   1.000
_cell.angle_alpha   90.00
_cell.angle_beta   90.00
_cell.angle_gamma   90.00
#
_symmetry.space_group_name_H-M   'P 1'
#
loop_
_entity.id
_entity.type
_entity.pdbx_description
1 polymer ?
#
loop_
_entity_poly.entity_id
_entity_poly.type
_entity_poly.pdbx_seq_one_letter_code
_entity_poly.pdbx_strand_id
1 'polypeptide(L)'
;MIVAGWVVAAVLAVLVGVVGIGLVGAGLTNREADTARSEADVERELAQAGPAPIPTSALPTASPATAAPTTPVVSSFPTRGGTVVADCDGITSMSPAQGFAVHEQSAREGEFRGVRDDHVRVKVRFACVNGSPRVVED
;
A
#
# COMPACT_ATOMS: atom_id res chain seq x y z
N MET A 1 33.81 48.01 -4.31
CA MET A 1 32.35 47.99 -4.62
C MET A 1 31.83 46.64 -5.13
N ILE A 2 32.65 45.78 -5.72
CA ILE A 2 32.21 44.46 -6.24
C ILE A 2 31.74 43.50 -5.13
N VAL A 3 32.43 43.50 -3.99
CA VAL A 3 32.08 42.64 -2.83
C VAL A 3 30.71 42.99 -2.27
N ALA A 4 30.37 44.29 -2.17
CA ALA A 4 29.06 44.73 -1.69
C ALA A 4 27.94 44.31 -2.64
N GLY A 5 28.14 44.43 -3.95
CA GLY A 5 27.17 43.98 -4.96
C GLY A 5 26.92 42.47 -4.90
N TRP A 6 27.98 41.67 -4.71
CA TRP A 6 27.85 40.21 -4.60
C TRP A 6 27.10 39.79 -3.34
N VAL A 7 27.34 40.44 -2.20
CA VAL A 7 26.60 40.17 -0.95
C VAL A 7 25.11 40.48 -1.12
N VAL A 8 24.76 41.60 -1.76
CA VAL A 8 23.35 41.93 -2.03
C VAL A 8 22.70 40.88 -2.92
N ALA A 9 23.38 40.42 -3.96
CA ALA A 9 22.87 39.36 -4.84
C ALA A 9 22.64 38.04 -4.09
N ALA A 10 23.58 37.65 -3.21
CA ALA A 10 23.44 36.45 -2.38
C ALA A 10 22.23 36.54 -1.43
N VAL A 11 22.02 37.69 -0.79
CA VAL A 11 20.87 37.92 0.09
C VAL A 11 19.56 37.82 -0.69
N LEU A 12 19.48 38.42 -1.87
CA LEU A 12 18.29 38.32 -2.72
C LEU A 12 18.00 36.87 -3.15
N ALA A 13 19.02 36.11 -3.52
CA ALA A 13 18.86 34.70 -3.88
C ALA A 13 18.32 33.87 -2.72
N VAL A 14 18.82 34.08 -1.49
CA VAL A 14 18.33 33.40 -0.29
C VAL A 14 16.87 33.77 0.00
N LEU A 15 16.50 35.05 -0.09
CA LEU A 15 15.12 35.50 0.13
C LEU A 15 14.15 34.85 -0.86
N VAL A 16 14.51 34.75 -2.13
CA VAL A 16 13.70 34.06 -3.15
C VAL A 16 13.54 32.57 -2.80
N GLY A 17 14.61 31.90 -2.37
CA GLY A 17 14.56 30.51 -1.93
C GLY A 17 13.63 30.29 -0.74
N VAL A 18 13.73 31.13 0.30
CA VAL A 18 12.88 31.07 1.50
C VAL A 18 11.40 31.27 1.16
N VAL A 19 11.08 32.24 0.30
CA VAL A 19 9.70 32.50 -0.15
C VAL A 19 9.16 31.31 -0.96
N GLY A 20 9.97 30.73 -1.85
CA GLY A 20 9.59 29.54 -2.62
C GLY A 20 9.28 28.34 -1.74
N ILE A 21 10.12 28.05 -0.75
CA ILE A 21 9.91 26.95 0.20
C ILE A 21 8.66 27.20 1.07
N GLY A 22 8.44 28.44 1.52
CA GLY A 22 7.27 28.82 2.31
C GLY A 22 5.95 28.63 1.56
N LEU A 23 5.90 28.90 0.26
CA LEU A 23 4.71 28.67 -0.58
C LEU A 23 4.36 27.18 -0.70
N VAL A 24 5.36 26.32 -0.80
CA VAL A 24 5.16 24.86 -0.81
C VAL A 24 4.72 24.37 0.56
N GLY A 25 5.36 24.86 1.63
CA GLY A 25 5.07 24.46 3.00
C GLY A 25 3.69 24.89 3.49
N ALA A 26 3.22 26.09 3.14
CA ALA A 26 1.89 26.59 3.53
C ALA A 26 0.74 25.72 2.98
N GLY A 27 0.93 25.05 1.85
CA GLY A 27 -0.03 24.10 1.30
C GLY A 27 -0.10 22.77 2.06
N LEU A 28 0.96 22.41 2.81
CA LEU A 28 1.06 21.18 3.61
C LEU A 28 0.60 21.43 5.05
N THR A 29 1.12 22.48 5.70
CA THR A 29 0.80 22.80 7.10
C THR A 29 -0.65 23.22 7.31
N ASN A 30 -1.29 23.84 6.32
CA ASN A 30 -2.72 24.18 6.38
C ASN A 30 -3.63 22.94 6.20
N ARG A 31 -3.12 21.80 5.71
CA ARG A 31 -3.86 20.53 5.63
C ARG A 31 -3.57 19.60 6.81
N GLU A 32 -2.38 19.65 7.38
CA GLU A 32 -2.01 18.83 8.54
C GLU A 32 -2.77 19.18 9.82
N ALA A 33 -3.24 20.43 9.97
CA ALA A 33 -4.09 20.82 11.11
C ALA A 33 -5.52 20.24 11.06
N ASP A 34 -5.98 19.77 9.89
CA ASP A 34 -7.35 19.25 9.68
C ASP A 34 -7.40 17.72 9.55
N THR A 35 -6.24 17.05 9.46
CA THR A 35 -6.15 15.62 9.07
C THR A 35 -5.41 14.72 10.06
N ALA A 36 -5.02 15.22 11.23
CA ALA A 36 -4.60 14.34 12.33
C ALA A 36 -5.84 13.63 12.88
N ARG A 37 -6.18 12.45 12.32
CA ARG A 37 -7.21 11.56 12.87
C ARG A 37 -6.85 11.25 14.32
N SER A 38 -7.75 11.59 15.24
CA SER A 38 -7.57 11.31 16.67
C SER A 38 -7.48 9.80 16.90
N GLU A 39 -6.69 9.37 17.88
CA GLU A 39 -6.54 7.96 18.26
C GLU A 39 -7.91 7.28 18.50
N ALA A 40 -8.86 8.03 19.07
CA ALA A 40 -10.23 7.58 19.29
C ALA A 40 -11.03 7.35 17.99
N ASP A 41 -10.76 8.12 16.93
CA ASP A 41 -11.40 7.91 15.62
C ASP A 41 -10.82 6.68 14.92
N VAL A 42 -9.51 6.44 15.08
CA VAL A 42 -8.84 5.24 14.57
C VAL A 42 -9.34 3.98 15.29
N GLU A 43 -9.44 4.00 16.62
CA GLU A 43 -10.00 2.87 17.37
C GLU A 43 -11.46 2.61 17.00
N ARG A 44 -12.25 3.66 16.75
CA ARG A 44 -13.64 3.50 16.32
C ARG A 44 -13.75 2.88 14.93
N GLU A 45 -12.94 3.31 13.97
CA GLU A 45 -12.87 2.68 12.64
C GLU A 45 -12.35 1.24 12.73
N LEU A 46 -11.35 0.97 13.57
CA LEU A 46 -10.76 -0.37 13.71
C LEU A 46 -11.71 -1.34 14.43
N ALA A 47 -12.47 -0.86 15.42
CA ALA A 47 -13.52 -1.63 16.10
C ALA A 47 -14.72 -1.88 15.18
N GLN A 48 -15.04 -0.95 14.29
CA GLN A 48 -16.05 -1.13 13.24
C GLN A 48 -15.58 -2.09 12.14
N ALA A 49 -14.29 -2.15 11.85
CA ALA A 49 -13.64 -3.11 10.95
C ALA A 49 -13.40 -4.49 11.61
N GLY A 50 -14.27 -4.87 12.55
CA GLY A 50 -14.11 -6.04 13.43
C GLY A 50 -13.64 -7.33 12.75
N PRO A 51 -13.05 -8.27 13.51
CA PRO A 51 -12.34 -9.42 12.97
C PRO A 51 -13.18 -10.18 11.94
N ALA A 52 -12.63 -10.28 10.73
CA ALA A 52 -13.20 -11.09 9.67
C ALA A 52 -13.47 -12.51 10.21
N PRO A 53 -14.64 -13.11 9.90
CA PRO A 53 -14.98 -14.42 10.41
C PRO A 53 -13.89 -15.43 10.01
N ILE A 54 -13.24 -16.02 11.00
CA ILE A 54 -12.38 -17.19 10.83
C ILE A 54 -13.29 -18.29 10.28
N PRO A 55 -13.05 -18.86 9.09
CA PRO A 55 -13.87 -19.94 8.60
C PRO A 55 -13.58 -21.21 9.43
N THR A 56 -14.30 -21.36 10.54
CA THR A 56 -14.47 -22.66 11.19
C THR A 56 -15.30 -23.52 10.24
N SER A 57 -14.64 -24.52 9.66
CA SER A 57 -15.27 -25.52 8.80
C SER A 57 -16.45 -26.19 9.52
N ALA A 58 -17.67 -25.81 9.18
CA ALA A 58 -18.90 -26.51 9.55
C ALA A 58 -19.82 -26.63 8.33
N LEU A 59 -20.33 -27.84 8.13
CA LEU A 59 -21.15 -28.35 7.02
C LEU A 59 -22.42 -27.52 6.71
N PRO A 60 -23.02 -27.66 5.51
CA PRO A 60 -23.93 -26.69 4.94
C PRO A 60 -25.36 -26.84 5.48
N THR A 61 -26.01 -25.73 5.78
CA THR A 61 -27.48 -25.64 5.80
C THR A 61 -27.86 -24.49 4.88
N ALA A 62 -28.58 -24.81 3.81
CA ALA A 62 -29.06 -23.87 2.82
C ALA A 62 -30.16 -22.98 3.40
N SER A 63 -30.09 -21.69 3.12
CA SER A 63 -31.24 -20.78 3.18
C SER A 63 -31.12 -19.75 2.04
N PRO A 64 -32.18 -19.46 1.27
CA PRO A 64 -32.12 -18.57 0.12
C PRO A 64 -32.37 -17.12 0.53
N ALA A 65 -31.45 -16.20 0.23
CA ALA A 65 -31.74 -14.76 0.27
C ALA A 65 -30.81 -13.95 -0.65
N THR A 66 -31.44 -13.30 -1.63
CA THR A 66 -31.13 -11.98 -2.21
C THR A 66 -29.71 -11.74 -2.74
N ALA A 67 -29.61 -11.58 -4.07
CA ALA A 67 -28.41 -11.13 -4.77
C ALA A 67 -27.99 -9.73 -4.28
N ALA A 68 -27.07 -9.71 -3.33
CA ALA A 68 -26.25 -8.54 -3.02
C ALA A 68 -25.28 -8.28 -4.18
N PRO A 69 -24.88 -7.02 -4.46
CA PRO A 69 -23.81 -6.75 -5.42
C PRO A 69 -22.57 -7.52 -5.00
N THR A 70 -22.10 -8.42 -5.87
CA THR A 70 -20.95 -9.29 -5.62
C THR A 70 -19.73 -8.41 -5.39
N THR A 71 -19.39 -8.16 -4.12
CA THR A 71 -18.13 -7.49 -3.79
C THR A 71 -17.02 -8.43 -4.23
N PRO A 72 -16.02 -7.97 -5.01
CA PRO A 72 -14.94 -8.85 -5.44
C PRO A 72 -14.27 -9.43 -4.20
N VAL A 73 -14.11 -10.76 -4.19
CA VAL A 73 -13.49 -11.47 -3.06
C VAL A 73 -11.99 -11.21 -3.12
N VAL A 74 -11.55 -10.20 -2.38
CA VAL A 74 -10.14 -9.88 -2.18
C VAL A 74 -9.58 -10.79 -1.09
N SER A 75 -8.40 -11.36 -1.32
CA SER A 75 -7.73 -12.26 -0.36
C SER A 75 -6.24 -11.93 -0.26
N SER A 76 -5.67 -12.15 0.92
CA SER A 76 -4.23 -11.99 1.19
C SER A 76 -3.53 -13.35 1.30
N PHE A 77 -2.33 -13.43 0.74
CA PHE A 77 -1.54 -14.64 0.64
C PHE A 77 -0.12 -14.36 1.16
N PRO A 78 0.30 -14.99 2.27
CA PRO A 78 1.68 -14.89 2.73
C PRO A 78 2.61 -15.71 1.84
N THR A 79 3.82 -15.19 1.62
CA THR A 79 4.89 -15.80 0.82
C THR A 79 6.22 -15.58 1.54
N ARG A 80 7.28 -16.24 1.10
CA ARG A 80 8.63 -16.00 1.65
C ARG A 80 9.09 -14.56 1.43
N GLY A 81 8.72 -13.96 0.30
CA GLY A 81 9.13 -12.62 -0.10
C GLY A 81 8.29 -11.48 0.47
N GLY A 82 7.14 -11.78 1.10
CA GLY A 82 6.18 -10.78 1.54
C GLY A 82 4.74 -11.27 1.53
N THR A 83 3.79 -10.34 1.43
CA THR A 83 2.37 -10.64 1.34
C THR A 83 1.83 -10.15 -0.01
N VAL A 84 1.01 -10.97 -0.66
CA VAL A 84 0.34 -10.66 -1.93
C VAL A 84 -1.15 -10.52 -1.68
N VAL A 85 -1.77 -9.45 -2.16
CA VAL A 85 -3.21 -9.24 -2.11
C VAL A 85 -3.75 -9.37 -3.53
N ALA A 86 -4.74 -10.24 -3.72
CA ALA A 86 -5.33 -10.51 -5.02
C ALA A 86 -6.84 -10.77 -4.92
N ASP A 87 -7.54 -10.43 -5.98
CA ASP A 87 -8.92 -10.84 -6.26
C ASP A 87 -8.94 -11.74 -7.51
N CYS A 88 -10.13 -12.12 -8.01
CA CYS A 88 -10.21 -12.95 -9.20
C CYS A 88 -9.88 -12.22 -10.52
N ASP A 89 -9.74 -10.90 -10.52
CA ASP A 89 -9.25 -10.11 -11.65
C ASP A 89 -7.72 -10.08 -11.69
N GLY A 90 -7.06 -10.14 -10.52
CA GLY A 90 -5.63 -10.36 -10.42
C GLY A 90 -4.97 -9.92 -9.12
N ILE A 91 -3.64 -9.82 -9.14
CA ILE A 91 -2.85 -9.23 -8.06
C ILE A 91 -3.14 -7.72 -7.98
N THR A 92 -3.68 -7.28 -6.86
CA THR A 92 -4.01 -5.88 -6.58
C THR A 92 -2.87 -5.15 -5.88
N SER A 93 -2.13 -5.84 -4.99
CA SER A 93 -1.03 -5.25 -4.22
C SER A 93 -0.01 -6.29 -3.76
N MET A 94 1.24 -5.85 -3.57
CA MET A 94 2.34 -6.66 -3.04
C MET A 94 3.12 -5.86 -2.01
N SER A 95 3.29 -6.42 -0.81
CA SER A 95 4.04 -5.80 0.29
C SER A 95 5.25 -6.67 0.62
N PRO A 96 6.49 -6.19 0.43
CA PRO A 96 7.67 -7.01 0.63
C PRO A 96 7.94 -7.28 2.11
N ALA A 97 8.44 -8.48 2.41
CA ALA A 97 9.00 -8.81 3.71
C ALA A 97 10.36 -8.12 3.91
N GLN A 98 10.83 -8.10 5.15
CA GLN A 98 12.12 -7.50 5.48
C GLN A 98 13.26 -8.19 4.73
N GLY A 99 14.13 -7.39 4.11
CA GLY A 99 15.23 -7.89 3.28
C GLY A 99 14.85 -8.22 1.84
N PHE A 100 13.59 -8.02 1.45
CA PHE A 100 13.09 -8.14 0.08
C PHE A 100 12.57 -6.80 -0.45
N ALA A 101 12.49 -6.69 -1.77
CA ALA A 101 11.80 -5.63 -2.48
C ALA A 101 10.91 -6.24 -3.57
N VAL A 102 9.83 -5.54 -3.93
CA VAL A 102 9.05 -5.90 -5.13
C VAL A 102 9.91 -5.60 -6.35
N HIS A 103 10.14 -6.61 -7.17
CA HIS A 103 10.92 -6.48 -8.40
C HIS A 103 10.02 -6.31 -9.62
N GLU A 104 8.96 -7.13 -9.70
CA GLU A 104 8.00 -7.12 -10.79
C GLU A 104 6.60 -7.40 -10.25
N GLN A 105 5.59 -6.74 -10.82
CA GLN A 105 4.18 -6.93 -10.48
C GLN A 105 3.32 -6.79 -11.73
N SER A 106 2.50 -7.80 -12.00
CA SER A 106 1.45 -7.81 -13.01
C SER A 106 0.18 -8.41 -12.42
N ALA A 107 -0.93 -8.37 -13.15
CA ALA A 107 -2.18 -8.97 -12.69
C ALA A 107 -2.08 -10.50 -12.46
N ARG A 108 -1.17 -11.19 -13.16
CA ARG A 108 -1.06 -12.65 -13.16
C ARG A 108 0.17 -13.18 -12.43
N GLU A 109 1.21 -12.36 -12.29
CA GLU A 109 2.51 -12.78 -11.79
C GLU A 109 3.17 -11.64 -11.00
N GLY A 110 4.02 -12.00 -10.05
CA GLY A 110 4.86 -11.07 -9.32
C GLY A 110 6.18 -11.69 -8.90
N GLU A 111 7.16 -10.86 -8.60
CA GLU A 111 8.48 -11.29 -8.14
C GLU A 111 8.94 -10.40 -6.97
N PHE A 112 9.36 -11.03 -5.89
CA PHE A 112 10.19 -10.40 -4.86
C PHE A 112 11.65 -10.75 -5.08
N ARG A 113 12.53 -9.79 -4.81
CA ARG A 113 13.98 -9.93 -4.93
C ARG A 113 14.66 -9.53 -3.63
N GLY A 114 15.69 -10.27 -3.24
CA GLY A 114 16.51 -9.95 -2.08
C GLY A 114 17.25 -8.63 -2.27
N VAL A 115 17.27 -7.80 -1.23
CA VAL A 115 17.94 -6.49 -1.26
C VAL A 115 19.45 -6.63 -1.08
N ARG A 116 19.90 -7.65 -0.34
CA ARG A 116 21.33 -7.93 -0.10
C ARG A 116 21.94 -8.84 -1.16
N ASP A 117 21.14 -9.72 -1.75
CA ASP A 117 21.52 -10.68 -2.77
C ASP A 117 20.37 -10.78 -3.77
N ASP A 118 20.63 -10.38 -5.01
CA ASP A 118 19.63 -10.28 -6.07
C ASP A 118 19.39 -11.62 -6.79
N HIS A 119 20.17 -12.64 -6.46
CA HIS A 119 19.93 -14.03 -6.85
C HIS A 119 18.83 -14.68 -6.02
N VAL A 120 18.54 -14.16 -4.82
CA VAL A 120 17.42 -14.62 -4.01
C VAL A 120 16.13 -14.03 -4.58
N ARG A 121 15.32 -14.88 -5.20
CA ARG A 121 14.05 -14.49 -5.83
C ARG A 121 12.91 -15.36 -5.34
N VAL A 122 11.75 -14.75 -5.20
CA VAL A 122 10.50 -15.42 -4.85
C VAL A 122 9.47 -15.04 -5.90
N LYS A 123 9.12 -16.00 -6.78
CA LYS A 123 8.13 -15.78 -7.82
C LYS A 123 6.77 -16.22 -7.33
N VAL A 124 5.76 -15.43 -7.67
CA VAL A 124 4.37 -15.71 -7.32
C VAL A 124 3.55 -15.71 -8.59
N ARG A 125 2.69 -16.72 -8.74
CA ARG A 125 1.72 -16.80 -9.83
C ARG A 125 0.33 -16.80 -9.28
N PHE A 126 -0.55 -16.08 -9.96
CA PHE A 126 -1.95 -15.95 -9.63
C PHE A 126 -2.82 -16.84 -10.53
N ALA A 127 -3.84 -17.45 -9.92
CA ALA A 127 -4.92 -18.13 -10.61
C ALA A 127 -6.24 -17.90 -9.87
N CYS A 128 -7.35 -17.75 -10.59
CA CYS A 128 -8.68 -17.80 -10.00
C CYS A 128 -9.25 -19.21 -10.22
N VAL A 129 -9.59 -19.91 -9.12
CA VAL A 129 -10.16 -21.26 -9.16
C VAL A 129 -11.52 -21.23 -8.48
N ASN A 130 -12.58 -21.56 -9.21
CA ASN A 130 -13.97 -21.55 -8.71
C ASN A 130 -14.39 -20.21 -8.06
N GLY A 131 -13.97 -19.09 -8.65
CA GLY A 131 -14.27 -17.74 -8.12
C GLY A 131 -13.47 -17.37 -6.86
N SER A 132 -12.45 -18.16 -6.51
CA SER A 132 -11.57 -17.88 -5.38
C SER A 132 -10.13 -17.64 -5.87
N PRO A 133 -9.51 -16.51 -5.52
CA PRO A 133 -8.12 -16.26 -5.88
C PRO A 133 -7.19 -17.30 -5.23
N ARG A 134 -6.13 -17.66 -5.94
CA ARG A 134 -5.05 -18.54 -5.51
C ARG A 134 -3.73 -17.91 -5.93
N VAL A 135 -2.80 -17.87 -5.00
CA VAL A 135 -1.41 -17.49 -5.27
C VAL A 135 -0.53 -18.69 -4.96
N VAL A 136 0.34 -19.05 -5.90
CA VAL A 136 1.30 -20.14 -5.76
C VAL A 136 2.70 -19.55 -5.87
N GLU A 137 3.56 -19.91 -4.93
CA GLU A 137 4.98 -19.57 -4.94
C GLU A 137 5.76 -20.63 -5.74
N ASP A 138 6.68 -20.19 -6.60
CA ASP A 138 7.59 -21.04 -7.41
C ASP A 138 9.04 -20.88 -6.93
#